data_AF-A0A941KAQ3-F1
#
_entry.id   AF-A0A941KAQ3-F1
#
_cell.length_a   1.000
_cell.length_b   1.000
_cell.length_c   1.000
_cell.angle_alpha   90.00
_cell.angle_beta   90.00
_cell.angle_gamma   90.00
#
_symmetry.space_group_name_H-M   'P 1'
#
loop_
_entity.id
_entity.type
_entity.pdbx_description
1 polymer ?
#
loop_
_entity_poly.entity_id
_entity_poly.type
_entity_poly.pdbx_seq_one_letter_code
_entity_poly.pdbx_strand_id
1 'polypeptide(L)' 'MASIHVESVLSELDSDLKRALEATIKKEFPEAEFNRNALYRAFVKQARKKCSTWEQVSDGSVRK' A
#
# COMPACT_ATOMS: atom_id res chain seq x y z
N MET A 1 0.66 -15.16 -16.21
CA MET A 1 0.25 -14.40 -15.02
C MET A 1 1.10 -14.85 -13.86
N ALA A 2 1.52 -13.91 -13.04
CA ALA A 2 2.28 -14.17 -11.84
C ALA A 2 1.39 -13.99 -10.62
N SER A 3 1.63 -14.78 -9.57
CA SER A 3 0.94 -14.61 -8.29
C SER A 3 1.82 -13.79 -7.36
N ILE A 4 1.27 -12.74 -6.78
CA ILE A 4 1.96 -11.96 -5.74
C ILE A 4 1.28 -12.14 -4.40
N HIS A 5 2.07 -12.17 -3.33
CA HIS A 5 1.57 -12.15 -1.97
C HIS A 5 1.41 -10.70 -1.52
N VAL A 6 0.16 -10.21 -1.51
CA VAL A 6 -0.12 -8.78 -1.31
C VAL A 6 0.38 -8.29 0.04
N GLU A 7 0.23 -9.08 1.10
CA GLU A 7 0.69 -8.67 2.42
C GLU A 7 2.21 -8.54 2.51
N SER A 8 2.94 -9.39 1.79
CA SER A 8 4.41 -9.31 1.75
C SER A 8 4.85 -8.06 1.01
N VAL A 9 4.24 -7.77 -0.13
CA VAL A 9 4.53 -6.54 -0.90
C VAL A 9 4.26 -5.29 -0.06
N LEU A 10 3.12 -5.23 0.64
CA LEU A 10 2.80 -4.11 1.53
C LEU A 10 3.81 -3.99 2.68
N SER A 11 4.27 -5.11 3.24
CA SER A 11 5.24 -5.12 4.34
C SER A 11 6.65 -4.73 3.88
N GLU A 12 7.09 -5.20 2.73
CA GLU A 12 8.43 -4.93 2.18
C GLU A 12 8.54 -3.48 1.68
N LEU A 13 7.45 -2.94 1.14
CA LEU A 13 7.36 -1.55 0.67
C LEU A 13 6.80 -0.58 1.72
N ASP A 14 6.69 -0.99 2.98
CA ASP A 14 6.03 -0.23 4.06
C ASP A 14 6.52 1.21 4.16
N SER A 15 7.85 1.42 4.13
CA SER A 15 8.45 2.74 4.26
C SER A 15 8.11 3.67 3.09
N ASP A 16 8.18 3.16 1.86
CA ASP A 16 7.93 3.96 0.67
C ASP A 16 6.44 4.23 0.48
N LEU A 17 5.59 3.23 0.72
CA LEU A 17 4.14 3.39 0.68
C LEU A 17 3.63 4.35 1.77
N LYS A 18 4.23 4.34 2.97
CA LYS A 18 3.94 5.33 4.02
C LYS A 18 4.24 6.74 3.55
N ARG A 19 5.41 6.96 2.95
CA ARG A 19 5.83 8.27 2.45
C ARG A 19 4.93 8.74 1.31
N ALA A 20 4.59 7.84 0.39
CA ALA A 20 3.67 8.14 -0.70
C ALA A 20 2.28 8.54 -0.17
N LEU A 21 1.73 7.78 0.78
CA LEU A 21 0.44 8.08 1.40
C LEU A 21 0.45 9.43 2.15
N GLU A 22 1.52 9.71 2.91
CA GLU A 22 1.70 11.00 3.58
C GLU A 22 1.73 12.17 2.58
N ALA A 23 2.49 12.02 1.49
CA ALA A 23 2.59 13.04 0.45
C ALA A 23 1.25 13.28 -0.26
N THR A 24 0.49 12.21 -0.54
CA THR A 24 -0.85 12.32 -1.12
C THR A 24 -1.79 13.10 -0.20
N ILE A 25 -1.83 12.79 1.10
CA ILE A 25 -2.72 13.52 2.03
C ILE A 25 -2.31 14.98 2.14
N LYS A 26 -1.00 15.28 2.29
CA LYS A 26 -0.53 16.67 2.35
C LYS A 26 -0.84 17.47 1.10
N LYS A 27 -0.86 16.82 -0.08
CA LYS A 27 -1.18 17.46 -1.35
C LYS A 27 -2.68 17.73 -1.50
N GLU A 28 -3.52 16.73 -1.24
CA GLU A 28 -4.96 16.82 -1.48
C GLU A 28 -5.72 17.45 -0.30
N PHE A 29 -5.17 17.37 0.90
CA PHE A 29 -5.73 17.88 2.16
C PHE A 29 -4.66 18.64 2.98
N PRO A 30 -4.19 19.80 2.51
CA PRO A 30 -3.03 20.50 3.09
C PRO A 30 -3.21 20.93 4.55
N GLU A 31 -4.45 21.13 5.01
CA GLU A 31 -4.77 21.52 6.39
C GLU A 31 -5.07 20.32 7.31
N ALA A 32 -5.07 19.09 6.77
CA ALA A 32 -5.39 17.92 7.57
C ALA A 32 -4.23 17.52 8.49
N GLU A 33 -4.50 17.45 9.79
CA GLU A 33 -3.61 16.81 10.75
C GLU A 33 -3.87 15.31 10.78
N PHE A 34 -2.80 14.51 10.68
CA PHE A 34 -2.92 13.06 10.73
C PHE A 34 -1.67 12.40 11.33
N ASN A 35 -1.89 11.27 12.01
CA ASN A 35 -0.80 10.40 12.42
C ASN A 35 -0.45 9.43 11.29
N ARG A 36 0.73 9.62 10.68
CA ARG A 36 1.21 8.81 9.56
C ARG A 36 1.16 7.30 9.82
N ASN A 37 1.58 6.84 11.00
CA ASN A 37 1.64 5.42 11.32
C ASN A 37 0.22 4.84 11.48
N ALA A 38 -0.68 5.57 12.13
CA ALA A 38 -2.07 5.15 12.28
C ALA A 38 -2.78 5.11 10.91
N LEU A 39 -2.58 6.13 10.07
CA LEU A 39 -3.15 6.20 8.74
C LEU A 39 -2.70 5.04 7.87
N TYR A 40 -1.39 4.76 7.83
CA TYR A 40 -0.87 3.65 7.04
C TYR A 40 -1.36 2.29 7.54
N ARG A 41 -1.45 2.08 8.86
CA ARG A 41 -2.05 0.85 9.42
C ARG A 41 -3.50 0.69 8.99
N ALA A 42 -4.27 1.77 8.98
CA ALA A 42 -5.65 1.76 8.49
C ALA A 42 -5.72 1.43 7.00
N PHE A 43 -4.83 2.02 6.19
CA PHE A 43 -4.70 1.71 4.76
C PHE A 43 -4.38 0.22 4.53
N VAL A 44 -3.36 -0.34 5.20
CA VAL A 44 -3.01 -1.77 5.06
C VAL A 44 -4.18 -2.67 5.46
N LYS A 45 -4.91 -2.33 6.53
CA LYS A 45 -6.10 -3.08 6.96
C LYS A 45 -7.19 -3.08 5.88
N GLN A 46 -7.38 -1.95 5.18
CA GLN A 46 -8.34 -1.88 4.08
C GLN A 46 -7.85 -2.64 2.85
N ALA A 47 -6.57 -2.53 2.51
CA ALA A 47 -5.96 -3.27 1.41
C ALA A 47 -6.13 -4.79 1.60
N ARG A 48 -5.83 -5.32 2.79
CA ARG A 48 -6.03 -6.74 3.13
C ARG A 48 -7.48 -7.22 3.06
N LYS A 49 -8.45 -6.32 3.25
CA LYS A 49 -9.89 -6.65 3.14
C LYS A 49 -10.38 -6.64 1.69
N LYS A 50 -9.72 -5.85 0.83
CA LYS A 50 -10.15 -5.61 -0.55
C LYS A 50 -9.40 -6.46 -1.55
N CYS A 51 -8.14 -6.77 -1.27
CA CYS A 51 -7.30 -7.63 -2.07
C CYS A 51 -7.30 -9.05 -1.48
N SER A 52 -7.20 -10.04 -2.34
CA SER A 52 -6.92 -11.41 -1.93
C SER A 52 -5.50 -11.52 -1.39
N THR A 53 -5.25 -12.48 -0.49
CA THR A 53 -3.88 -12.74 0.03
C THR A 53 -2.89 -13.02 -1.10
N TRP A 54 -3.33 -13.80 -2.09
CA TRP A 54 -2.65 -14.04 -3.35
C TRP A 54 -3.44 -13.38 -4.49
N GLU A 55 -2.82 -12.43 -5.18
CA GLU A 55 -3.42 -11.75 -6.33
C GLU A 55 -2.70 -12.12 -7.62
N GLN A 56 -3.47 -12.21 -8.71
CA GLN A 56 -2.93 -12.42 -10.05
C GLN A 56 -2.55 -11.09 -10.68
N VAL A 57 -1.31 -10.98 -11.13
CA VAL A 57 -0.80 -9.82 -11.86
C VAL A 57 -0.23 -10.24 -13.20
N SER A 58 -0.13 -9.27 -14.11
CA SER A 58 0.46 -9.50 -15.43
C SER A 58 1.93 -9.92 -15.29
N ASP A 59 2.40 -10.83 -16.15
CA ASP A 59 3.81 -11.26 -16.12
C ASP A 59 4.77 -10.09 -16.36
N GLY A 60 4.34 -9.07 -17.10
CA GLY A 60 5.12 -7.84 -17.32
C GLY A 60 5.34 -7.01 -16.05
N SER A 61 4.56 -7.25 -14.99
CA SER A 61 4.73 -6.60 -13.68
C SER A 61 5.75 -7.32 -12.79
N VAL A 62 6.23 -8.50 -13.17
CA VAL A 62 7.15 -9.31 -12.37
C VAL A 62 8.41 -9.61 -13.18
N ARG A 63 9.56 -9.15 -12.68
CA ARG A 63 10.86 -9.49 -13.28
C ARG A 63 11.33 -10.83 -12.73
N LYS A 64 11.70 -11.75 -13.64
CA LYS A 64 12.31 -13.05 -13.31
C LYS A 64 13.83 -12.94 -13.21
#